data_AF-K7NQU4-F1
#
_entry.id   AF-K7NQU4-F1
#
_cell.length_a   1.000
_cell.length_b   1.000
_cell.length_c   1.000
_cell.angle_alpha   90.00
_cell.angle_beta   90.00
_cell.angle_gamma   90.00
#
_symmetry.space_group_name_H-M   'P 1'
#
loop_
_entity.id
_entity.type
_entity.pdbx_description
1 polymer ?
#
loop_
_entity_poly.entity_id
_entity_poly.type
_entity_poly.pdbx_seq_one_letter_code
_entity_poly.pdbx_strand_id
1 'polypeptide(L)' 'LGVFGTECISMVDHYAPIIFLEIATTSPKEFCQKISVCSDSSSLSLNKKKNNCDDCESTMVYIEEHLKDPETK' A
#
# COMPACT_ATOMS: atom_id res chain seq x y z
N LEU A 1 5.52 -20.25 16.25
CA LEU A 1 4.89 -19.96 14.94
C LEU A 1 4.05 -21.18 14.56
N GLY A 2 2.83 -20.99 14.03
CA GLY A 2 1.94 -22.10 13.65
C GLY A 2 2.45 -22.89 12.44
N VAL A 3 1.61 -23.78 11.89
CA VAL A 3 1.98 -24.66 10.77
C VAL A 3 2.43 -23.95 9.49
N PHE A 4 2.10 -22.66 9.32
CA PHE A 4 2.52 -21.82 8.19
C PHE A 4 3.57 -20.76 8.58
N GLY A 5 4.23 -20.95 9.72
CA GLY A 5 5.16 -19.98 10.28
C GLY A 5 6.28 -19.61 9.34
N THR A 6 6.93 -20.64 8.78
CA THR A 6 8.08 -20.49 7.90
C THR A 6 7.67 -19.90 6.56
N GLU A 7 6.55 -20.35 6.00
CA GLU A 7 6.01 -19.86 4.74
C GLU A 7 5.61 -18.39 4.84
N CYS A 8 4.96 -18.00 5.95
CA CYS A 8 4.61 -16.61 6.22
C CYS A 8 5.85 -15.71 6.25
N ILE A 9 6.88 -16.10 7.02
CA ILE A 9 8.13 -15.33 7.11
C ILE A 9 8.81 -15.26 5.74
N SER A 10 8.91 -16.38 5.02
CA SER A 10 9.53 -16.40 3.69
C SER A 10 8.81 -15.48 2.69
N MET A 11 7.49 -15.36 2.78
CA MET A 11 6.73 -14.43 1.94
C MET A 11 6.99 -12.99 2.35
N VAL A 12 6.98 -12.68 3.64
CA VAL A 12 7.25 -11.33 4.15
C VAL A 12 8.67 -10.89 3.76
N ASP A 13 9.68 -11.73 4.00
CA ASP A 13 11.07 -11.44 3.66
C ASP A 13 11.27 -11.20 2.15
N HIS A 14 10.51 -11.90 1.31
CA HIS A 14 10.60 -11.75 -0.14
C HIS A 14 9.85 -10.53 -0.67
N TYR A 15 8.61 -10.31 -0.22
CA TYR A 15 7.72 -9.32 -0.81
C TYR A 15 7.75 -7.95 -0.10
N ALA A 16 8.04 -7.89 1.20
CA ALA A 16 8.03 -6.62 1.92
C ALA A 16 9.02 -5.59 1.33
N PRO A 17 10.28 -5.94 1.00
CA PRO A 17 11.21 -4.98 0.37
C PRO A 17 10.70 -4.45 -0.98
N ILE A 18 10.04 -5.32 -1.76
CA ILE A 18 9.48 -4.95 -3.07
C ILE A 18 8.30 -4.00 -2.91
N ILE A 19 7.43 -4.27 -1.94
CA ILE A 19 6.27 -3.42 -1.61
C ILE A 19 6.74 -2.07 -1.07
N PHE A 20 7.75 -2.04 -0.19
CA PHE A 20 8.29 -0.79 0.34
C PHE A 20 8.98 0.03 -0.74
N LEU A 21 9.70 -0.61 -1.67
CA LEU A 21 10.26 0.08 -2.83
C LEU A 21 9.16 0.71 -3.68
N GLU A 22 8.09 -0.04 -3.98
CA GLU A 22 6.95 0.48 -4.73
C GLU A 22 6.32 1.69 -4.04
N ILE A 23 6.08 1.63 -2.74
CA ILE A 23 5.52 2.74 -1.95
C ILE A 23 6.46 3.96 -1.99
N ALA A 24 7.77 3.75 -1.91
CA ALA A 24 8.75 4.85 -1.93
C ALA A 24 8.93 5.50 -3.30
N THR A 25 8.60 4.80 -4.39
CA THR A 25 8.83 5.29 -5.77
C THR A 25 7.58 5.76 -6.50
N THR A 26 6.40 5.46 -5.96
CA THR A 26 5.11 5.72 -6.60
C THR A 26 4.31 6.73 -5.77
N SER A 27 3.54 7.62 -6.41
CA SER A 27 2.70 8.55 -5.64
C SER A 27 1.56 7.81 -4.92
N PRO A 28 1.05 8.32 -3.76
CA PRO A 28 -0.08 7.73 -3.05
C PRO A 28 -1.27 7.37 -3.93
N LYS A 29 -1.64 8.27 -4.84
CA LYS A 29 -2.73 8.08 -5.79
C LYS A 29 -2.47 6.95 -6.78
N GLU A 30 -1.28 6.92 -7.39
CA GLU A 30 -0.89 5.87 -8.34
C GLU A 30 -0.85 4.50 -7.66
N PHE A 31 -0.34 4.44 -6.42
CA PHE A 31 -0.34 3.21 -5.63
C PHE A 31 -1.78 2.73 -5.37
N CYS A 32 -2.65 3.63 -4.89
CA CYS A 32 -4.05 3.33 -4.62
C CYS A 32 -4.84 2.95 -5.89
N GLN A 33 -4.47 3.46 -7.06
CA GLN A 33 -4.99 3.01 -8.36
C GLN A 33 -4.48 1.61 -8.72
N LYS A 34 -3.19 1.35 -8.54
CA LYS A 34 -2.55 0.06 -8.83
C LYS A 34 -3.18 -1.09 -8.04
N ILE A 35 -3.56 -0.85 -6.78
CA ILE A 35 -4.28 -1.83 -5.94
C ILE A 35 -5.80 -1.74 -6.09
N SER A 36 -6.30 -0.97 -7.07
CA SER A 36 -7.72 -0.83 -7.41
C SER A 36 -8.62 -0.27 -6.29
N VAL A 37 -8.05 0.46 -5.33
CA VAL A 37 -8.82 1.19 -4.30
C VAL A 37 -9.37 2.48 -4.90
N CYS A 38 -8.50 3.26 -5.54
CA CYS A 38 -8.92 4.36 -6.38
C CYS A 38 -9.27 3.82 -7.76
N SER A 39 -10.39 4.27 -8.33
CA SER A 39 -10.71 3.98 -9.72
C SER A 39 -9.72 4.69 -10.65
N ASP A 40 -9.27 4.01 -11.70
CA ASP A 40 -8.78 4.68 -12.89
C ASP A 40 -9.91 5.59 -13.40
N SER A 41 -9.56 6.79 -13.85
CA SER A 41 -10.49 7.90 -14.12
C SER A 41 -11.57 7.62 -15.19
N SER A 42 -11.72 6.39 -15.65
CA SER A 42 -12.70 5.90 -16.63
C SER A 42 -13.95 5.24 -16.03
N SER A 43 -14.01 4.93 -14.72
CA SER A 43 -15.17 4.24 -14.13
C SER A 43 -16.06 5.16 -13.26
N LEU A 44 -17.25 5.45 -13.79
CA LEU A 44 -18.37 6.22 -13.21
C LEU A 44 -18.99 5.56 -11.95
N SER A 45 -18.20 5.22 -10.94
CA SER A 45 -18.67 4.63 -9.66
C SER A 45 -18.57 5.68 -8.54
N LEU A 46 -19.39 6.73 -8.65
CA LEU A 46 -19.12 8.04 -8.03
C LEU A 46 -19.36 8.16 -6.51
N ASN A 47 -19.99 7.21 -5.81
CA ASN A 47 -20.44 7.50 -4.43
C ASN A 47 -19.93 6.55 -3.32
N LYS A 48 -19.29 5.42 -3.65
CA LYS A 48 -18.73 4.50 -2.64
C LYS A 48 -17.21 4.38 -2.69
N LYS A 49 -16.59 4.78 -3.81
CA LYS A 49 -15.14 4.71 -4.04
C LYS A 49 -14.37 5.98 -3.66
N LYS A 50 -15.05 7.13 -3.56
CA LYS A 50 -14.37 8.40 -3.26
C LYS A 50 -13.79 8.39 -1.84
N ASN A 51 -14.58 7.94 -0.87
CA ASN A 51 -14.20 7.84 0.54
C ASN A 51 -12.98 6.93 0.71
N ASN A 52 -13.02 5.74 0.11
CA ASN A 52 -11.93 4.76 0.21
C ASN A 52 -10.65 5.21 -0.52
N CYS A 53 -10.78 6.04 -1.57
CA CYS A 53 -9.64 6.58 -2.29
C CYS A 53 -8.91 7.65 -1.45
N ASP A 54 -9.66 8.60 -0.89
CA ASP A 54 -9.10 9.64 -0.01
C ASP A 54 -8.45 9.02 1.24
N ASP A 55 -9.07 7.97 1.82
CA ASP A 55 -8.52 7.20 2.94
C ASP A 55 -7.24 6.45 2.56
N CYS A 56 -7.20 5.85 1.37
CA CYS A 56 -6.02 5.14 0.87
C CYS A 56 -4.85 6.09 0.65
N GLU A 57 -5.08 7.23 -0.03
CA GLU A 57 -4.05 8.22 -0.29
C GLU A 57 -3.49 8.76 1.04
N SER A 58 -4.35 9.08 2.01
CA SER A 58 -3.94 9.54 3.34
C SER A 58 -3.12 8.48 4.09
N THR A 59 -3.52 7.21 3.99
CA THR A 59 -2.78 6.09 4.59
C THR A 59 -1.41 5.92 3.93
N MET A 60 -1.31 6.07 2.61
CA MET A 60 -0.02 5.96 1.91
C MET A 60 0.94 7.08 2.28
N VAL A 61 0.45 8.31 2.46
CA VAL A 61 1.26 9.41 3.01
C VAL A 61 1.81 9.04 4.39
N TYR A 62 0.95 8.55 5.29
CA TYR A 62 1.35 8.12 6.62
C TYR A 62 2.41 7.00 6.59
N ILE A 63 2.22 5.98 5.74
CA ILE A 63 3.19 4.89 5.60
C ILE A 63 4.52 5.41 5.04
N GLU A 64 4.49 6.26 4.01
CA GLU A 64 5.69 6.84 3.41
C GLU A 64 6.50 7.65 4.44
N GLU A 65 5.82 8.40 5.32
CA GLU A 65 6.46 9.12 6.43
C GLU A 65 7.11 8.17 7.44
N HIS A 66 6.44 7.07 7.80
CA HIS A 66 6.96 6.10 8.77
C HIS A 66 8.12 5.27 8.21
N LEU A 67 8.10 4.95 6.91
CA LEU A 67 9.21 4.25 6.25
C LEU A 67 10.49 5.09 6.17
N LYS A 68 10.38 6.43 6.23
CA LYS A 68 11.54 7.33 6.29
C LYS A 68 12.13 7.43 7.70
N ASP A 69 11.39 7.02 8.73
CA ASP A 69 11.86 7.01 10.10
C ASP A 69 12.91 5.88 10.30
N PRO A 70 14.16 6.21 10.67
CA PRO A 70 15.22 5.23 10.89
C PRO A 70 14.96 4.28 12.08
N GLU A 71 13.99 4.59 12.95
CA GLU A 71 13.55 3.71 14.04
C GLU A 71 12.53 2.65 13.60
N THR A 72 11.92 2.78 12.41
CA THR A 72 10.93 1.82 11.84
C THR A 72 11.59 0.53 11.30
N LYS A 73 12.68 0.08 11.93
CA LYS A 73 13.41 -1.15 11.58
C LYS A 73 12.73 -2.43 12.07
#